data_AF-A0A3D1J3E3-F1
#
_entry.id   AF-A0A3D1J3E3-F1
#
_cell.length_a   1.000
_cell.length_b   1.000
_cell.length_c   1.000
_cell.angle_alpha   90.00
_cell.angle_beta   90.00
_cell.angle_gamma   90.00
#
_symmetry.space_group_name_H-M   'P 1'
#
loop_
_entity.id
_entity.type
_entity.pdbx_description
1 polymer ?
#
loop_
_entity_poly.entity_id
_entity_poly.type
_entity_poly.pdbx_seq_one_letter_code
_entity_poly.pdbx_strand_id
1 'polypeptide(L)' 'DKAAEIAKQAHRDGSTLKQVAVSLGYVTADEFERWVRPLDMTAPNRS' A
#
# COMPACT_ATOMS: atom_id res chain seq x y z
N ASP A 1 10.68 2.17 -7.66
CA ASP A 1 9.89 1.95 -8.89
C ASP A 1 8.52 1.31 -8.67
N LYS A 2 8.41 0.14 -8.03
CA LYS A 2 7.13 -0.55 -7.80
C LYS A 2 6.03 0.30 -7.14
N ALA A 3 6.38 1.15 -6.17
CA ALA A 3 5.43 2.05 -5.50
C ALA A 3 4.82 3.10 -6.46
N ALA A 4 5.60 3.59 -7.42
CA ALA A 4 5.14 4.58 -8.40
C ALA A 4 4.18 3.95 -9.43
N GLU A 5 4.41 2.70 -9.81
CA GLU A 5 3.48 1.94 -10.67
C GLU A 5 2.15 1.70 -9.96
N ILE A 6 2.19 1.24 -8.69
CA ILE A 6 0.99 1.03 -7.87
C ILE A 6 0.19 2.33 -7.77
N ALA A 7 0.85 3.46 -7.51
CA ALA A 7 0.20 4.76 -7.41
C ALA A 7 -0.45 5.21 -8.73
N LYS A 8 0.25 5.05 -9.86
CA LYS A 8 -0.29 5.40 -11.18
C LYS A 8 -1.49 4.54 -11.57
N GLN A 9 -1.41 3.23 -11.32
CA GLN A 9 -2.50 2.30 -11.64
C GLN A 9 -3.71 2.52 -10.72
N ALA A 10 -3.48 2.72 -9.41
CA ALA A 10 -4.53 3.03 -8.45
C ALA A 10 -5.28 4.32 -8.83
N HIS A 11 -4.53 5.36 -9.22
CA HIS A 11 -5.13 6.62 -9.65
C HIS A 11 -5.91 6.49 -10.97
N ARG A 12 -5.38 5.72 -11.94
CA ARG A 12 -6.01 5.52 -13.25
C ARG A 12 -7.30 4.70 -13.17
N ASP A 13 -7.31 3.66 -12.35
CA ASP A 13 -8.43 2.72 -12.26
C ASP A 13 -9.40 3.06 -11.11
N GLY A 14 -9.17 4.15 -10.38
CA GLY A 14 -9.96 4.52 -9.20
C GLY A 14 -9.90 3.49 -8.07
N SER A 15 -8.87 2.64 -8.08
CA SER A 15 -8.68 1.57 -7.11
C SER A 15 -7.79 2.02 -5.96
N THR A 16 -7.88 1.35 -4.82
CA THR A 16 -7.02 1.67 -3.67
C THR A 16 -5.60 1.13 -3.85
N LEU A 17 -4.62 1.77 -3.21
CA LEU A 17 -3.23 1.31 -3.22
C LEU A 17 -3.09 -0.16 -2.77
N LYS A 18 -3.90 -0.59 -1.79
CA LYS A 18 -3.95 -1.99 -1.32
C LYS A 18 -4.37 -2.94 -2.43
N GLN A 19 -5.48 -2.65 -3.12
CA GLN A 19 -6.02 -3.51 -4.17
C GLN A 19 -5.03 -3.69 -5.31
N VAL A 20 -4.40 -2.60 -5.75
CA VAL A 20 -3.40 -2.66 -6.83
C VAL A 20 -2.14 -3.40 -6.37
N ALA A 21 -1.64 -3.14 -5.16
CA ALA A 21 -0.45 -3.80 -4.65
C ALA A 21 -0.64 -5.33 -4.50
N VAL A 22 -1.83 -5.76 -4.09
CA VAL A 22 -2.22 -7.18 -4.02
C VAL A 22 -2.46 -7.78 -5.41
N SER A 23 -3.16 -7.06 -6.29
CA SER A 23 -3.45 -7.52 -7.65
C SER A 23 -2.19 -7.69 -8.51
N LEU A 24 -1.17 -6.87 -8.28
CA LEU A 24 0.13 -6.97 -8.97
C LEU A 24 1.03 -8.07 -8.36
N GLY A 25 0.59 -8.72 -7.28
CA GLY A 25 1.37 -9.74 -6.57
C GLY A 25 2.63 -9.17 -5.90
N TYR A 26 2.69 -7.85 -5.70
CA TYR A 26 3.84 -7.21 -5.07
C TYR A 26 3.85 -7.42 -3.56
N VAL A 27 2.67 -7.52 -2.95
CA VAL A 27 2.46 -7.82 -1.53
C VAL A 27 1.16 -8.59 -1.36
N THR A 28 1.10 -9.46 -0.37
CA THR A 28 -0.15 -10.09 0.06
C THR A 28 -1.00 -9.12 0.87
N ALA A 29 -2.30 -9.41 1.01
CA ALA A 29 -3.19 -8.59 1.84
C ALA A 29 -2.70 -8.51 3.30
N ASP A 30 -2.19 -9.61 3.84
CA ASP A 30 -1.58 -9.70 5.17
C ASP A 30 -0.32 -8.84 5.30
N GLU A 31 0.57 -8.85 4.31
CA GLU A 31 1.78 -8.01 4.31
C GLU A 31 1.42 -6.53 4.23
N PHE A 32 0.44 -6.18 3.39
CA PHE A 32 -0.05 -4.80 3.31
C PHE A 32 -0.63 -4.35 4.64
N GLU A 33 -1.42 -5.18 5.32
CA GLU A 33 -1.98 -4.86 6.65
C GLU A 33 -0.93 -4.80 7.76
N ARG A 34 0.19 -5.50 7.62
CA ARG A 34 1.32 -5.38 8.55
C ARG A 34 2.09 -4.08 8.34
N TRP A 35 2.28 -3.66 7.10
CA TRP A 35 3.04 -2.45 6.77
C TRP A 35 2.20 -1.17 6.88
N VAL A 36 0.92 -1.25 6.55
CA VAL A 36 -0.03 -0.13 6.53
C VAL A 36 -1.02 -0.33 7.65
N ARG A 37 -0.59 0.02 8.86
CA ARG A 37 -1.43 0.11 10.06
C ARG A 37 -1.72 1.57 10.36
N PRO A 38 -2.91 2.10 10.02
CA PRO A 38 -3.24 3.50 10.26
C PRO A 38 -3.04 3.94 11.73
N LEU A 39 -3.33 3.02 12.67
CA LEU A 39 -3.10 3.20 14.10
C LEU A 39 -1.62 3.38 14.48
N ASP A 40 -0.70 2.78 13.74
CA ASP A 40 0.75 2.94 13.93
C ASP A 40 1.33 4.09 13.07
N MET A 41 0.54 4.63 12.13
CA MET A 41 0.90 5.75 11.26
C MET A 41 0.56 7.12 11.86
N THR A 42 -0.08 7.19 13.03
CA THR A 42 -0.40 8.45 13.73
C THR A 42 0.72 8.94 14.66
N ALA A 43 1.81 8.19 14.81
CA ALA A 43 2.97 8.60 15.58
C ALA A 43 4.24 8.37 14.75
N PRO A 44 5.09 9.39 14.53
CA PRO A 44 6.43 9.10 14.06
C PRO A 44 7.11 8.27 15.15
N ASN A 45 7.48 7.03 14.81
CA ASN A 45 8.32 6.20 15.67
C ASN A 45 9.65 6.94 15.84
N ARG A 46 9.78 7.71 16.93
CA ARG A 46 11.03 8.31 17.37
C ARG A 46 11.84 7.23 18.05
N SER A 47 12.61 6.50 17.27
CA SER A 47 13.83 5.83 17.73
C SER A 47 15.00 6.79 17.63
#